data_AF-A0A3A6QDJ3-F1
#
_entry.id   AF-A0A3A6QDJ3-F1
#
_cell.length_a   1.000
_cell.length_b   1.000
_cell.length_c   1.000
_cell.angle_alpha   90.00
_cell.angle_beta   90.00
_cell.angle_gamma   90.00
#
_symmetry.space_group_name_H-M   'P 1'
#
loop_
_entity.id
_entity.type
_entity.pdbx_description
1 polymer ?
#
loop_
_entity_poly.entity_id
_entity_poly.type
_entity_poly.pdbx_seq_one_letter_code
_entity_poly.pdbx_strand_id
1 'polypeptide(L)' 'MMDSDNKRLFFVSSIEELNDFLSTDASQGRHIYCIFSQRVINPLIQKKLERQNIPSISFMDGHTLYPSQQEEIADVNF' A
#
# COMPACT_ATOMS: atom_id res chain seq x y z
N MET A 1 -0.21 -4.64 -25.43
CA MET A 1 0.97 -3.95 -24.88
C MET A 1 0.97 -4.26 -23.40
N MET A 2 1.96 -5.00 -22.92
CA MET A 2 2.06 -5.40 -21.51
C MET A 2 2.81 -4.26 -20.83
N ASP A 3 2.08 -3.43 -20.09
CA ASP A 3 2.62 -2.19 -19.54
C ASP A 3 3.78 -2.45 -18.59
N SER A 4 4.81 -1.62 -18.76
CA SER A 4 6.07 -1.68 -18.04
C SER A 4 5.94 -1.06 -16.64
N ASP A 5 5.00 -1.55 -15.83
CA ASP A 5 4.76 -1.08 -14.43
C ASP A 5 5.86 -1.53 -13.45
N ASN A 6 6.86 -2.26 -13.93
CA ASN A 6 8.02 -2.72 -13.16
C ASN A 6 8.95 -1.59 -12.64
N LYS A 7 8.60 -0.31 -12.80
CA LYS A 7 9.45 0.83 -12.38
C LYS A 7 9.08 1.47 -11.04
N ARG A 8 8.06 0.99 -10.32
CA ARG A 8 7.64 1.60 -9.04
C ARG A 8 7.37 0.60 -7.91
N LEU A 9 7.90 -0.61 -8.00
CA LEU A 9 7.78 -1.61 -6.93
C LEU A 9 8.87 -1.39 -5.88
N PHE A 10 8.47 -1.24 -4.62
CA PHE A 10 9.36 -1.18 -3.46
C PHE A 10 9.22 -2.46 -2.63
N PHE A 11 10.34 -3.09 -2.32
CA PHE A 11 10.39 -4.32 -1.52
C PHE A 11 10.65 -3.97 -0.07
N VAL A 12 9.93 -4.62 0.84
CA VAL A 12 10.03 -4.36 2.27
C VAL A 12 10.15 -5.66 3.05
N SER A 13 11.14 -5.71 3.92
CA SER A 13 11.48 -6.88 4.70
C SER A 13 10.85 -6.91 6.09
N SER A 14 10.52 -5.75 6.66
CA SER A 14 9.97 -5.62 8.01
C SER A 14 8.93 -4.50 8.13
N ILE A 15 8.17 -4.52 9.22
CA ILE A 15 7.15 -3.50 9.48
C ILE A 15 7.76 -2.13 9.79
N GLU A 16 8.95 -2.11 10.39
CA GLU A 16 9.72 -0.90 10.67
C GLU A 16 10.17 -0.22 9.38
N GLU A 17 10.73 -0.99 8.44
CA GLU A 17 11.13 -0.51 7.12
C GLU A 17 9.92 0.04 6.35
N LEU A 18 8.76 -0.63 6.43
CA LEU A 18 7.52 -0.13 5.83
C LEU A 18 7.14 1.22 6.45
N ASN A 19 7.18 1.31 7.77
CA ASN A 19 6.80 2.52 8.50
C ASN A 19 7.71 3.72 8.19
N ASP A 20 9.02 3.48 8.09
CA ASP A 20 10.01 4.49 7.75
C ASP A 20 9.80 4.97 6.31
N PHE A 21 9.61 4.03 5.37
CA PHE A 21 9.32 4.34 3.97
C PHE A 21 8.07 5.20 3.82
N LEU A 22 6.97 4.83 4.48
CA LEU A 22 5.70 5.56 4.47
C LEU A 22 5.76 6.94 5.13
N SER A 23 6.83 7.24 5.86
CA SER A 23 7.07 8.55 6.47
C SER A 23 7.82 9.50 5.52
N THR A 24 8.14 9.06 4.30
CA THR A 24 8.82 9.85 3.26
C THR A 24 7.94 10.03 2.03
N ASP A 25 8.13 11.15 1.31
CA ASP A 25 7.45 11.41 0.03
C ASP A 25 7.86 10.42 -1.07
N ALA A 26 8.96 9.68 -0.88
CA ALA A 26 9.40 8.65 -1.81
C ALA A 26 8.40 7.49 -1.95
N SER A 27 7.48 7.33 -0.98
CA SER A 27 6.44 6.31 -1.00
C SER A 27 5.28 6.59 -1.95
N GLN A 28 5.08 7.85 -2.35
CA GLN A 28 3.90 8.24 -3.11
C GLN A 28 3.82 7.56 -4.48
N GLY A 29 2.65 6.97 -4.78
CA GLY A 29 2.37 6.34 -6.07
C GLY A 29 3.24 5.12 -6.38
N ARG A 30 3.83 4.47 -5.35
CA ARG A 30 4.62 3.25 -5.50
C ARG A 30 3.86 2.01 -5.03
N HIS A 31 4.05 0.92 -5.74
CA HIS A 31 3.58 -0.40 -5.32
C HIS A 31 4.53 -0.93 -4.25
N ILE A 32 4.01 -1.67 -3.28
CA ILE A 32 4.79 -2.22 -2.19
C ILE A 32 4.64 -3.74 -2.18
N TYR A 33 5.75 -4.46 -2.02
CA TYR A 33 5.73 -5.89 -1.73
C TYR A 33 6.40 -6.16 -0.38
N CYS A 34 5.64 -6.76 0.54
CA CYS A 34 6.08 -7.11 1.89
C CYS A 34 6.36 -8.60 1.99
N ILE A 35 7.54 -8.98 2.50
CA ILE A 35 7.88 -10.40 2.76
C ILE A 35 7.23 -10.95 4.03
N PHE A 36 6.36 -10.18 4.68
CA PHE A 36 5.62 -10.57 5.88
C PHE A 36 4.12 -10.66 5.58
N SER A 37 3.38 -11.32 6.48
CA SER A 37 1.92 -11.50 6.34
C SER A 37 1.17 -10.18 6.57
N GLN A 38 0.06 -9.99 5.85
CA GLN A 38 -0.85 -8.86 6.06
C GLN A 38 -1.32 -8.73 7.52
N ARG A 39 -1.37 -9.83 8.27
CA ARG A 39 -1.81 -9.85 9.68
C ARG A 39 -1.01 -8.97 10.62
N VAL A 40 0.22 -8.58 10.24
CA VAL A 40 1.06 -7.69 11.05
C VAL A 40 0.76 -6.21 10.81
N ILE A 41 -0.04 -5.89 9.79
CA ILE A 41 -0.48 -4.52 9.50
C ILE A 41 -1.47 -4.08 10.58
N ASN A 42 -1.15 -2.96 11.21
CA ASN A 42 -2.01 -2.32 12.19
C ASN A 42 -2.76 -1.11 11.58
N PRO A 43 -3.80 -0.59 12.26
CA PRO A 43 -4.59 0.54 11.74
C PRO A 43 -3.79 1.84 11.50
N LEU A 44 -2.67 2.04 12.18
CA LEU A 44 -1.81 3.21 11.97
C LEU A 44 -1.11 3.14 10.60
N ILE A 45 -0.57 1.96 10.26
CA ILE A 45 0.06 1.71 8.97
C ILE A 45 -0.97 1.79 7.85
N GLN A 46 -2.18 1.25 8.06
CA GLN A 46 -3.27 1.37 7.09
C GLN A 46 -3.59 2.83 6.75
N LYS A 47 -3.73 3.71 7.75
CA LYS A 47 -3.94 5.15 7.53
C LYS A 47 -2.78 5.81 6.79
N LYS A 48 -1.54 5.38 7.01
CA LYS A 48 -0.38 5.90 6.28
C LYS A 48 -0.41 5.48 4.81
N LEU A 49 -0.78 4.23 4.53
CA LEU A 49 -0.93 3.71 3.17
C LEU A 49 -1.99 4.50 2.37
N GLU A 50 -3.13 4.80 2.99
CA GLU A 50 -4.19 5.63 2.41
C GLU A 50 -3.68 7.05 2.09
N ARG A 51 -3.01 7.71 3.05
CA ARG A 51 -2.49 9.07 2.89
C ARG A 51 -1.44 9.21 1.80
N GLN A 52 -0.62 8.19 1.57
CA GLN A 52 0.45 8.21 0.58
C GLN A 52 -0.02 7.84 -0.84
N ASN A 53 -1.33 7.66 -1.05
CA ASN A 53 -1.89 7.22 -2.34
C ASN A 53 -1.17 5.97 -2.88
N ILE A 54 -0.91 5.00 -2.01
CA ILE A 54 -0.29 3.74 -2.39
C ILE A 54 -1.25 2.98 -3.32
N PRO A 55 -0.87 2.67 -4.58
CA PRO A 55 -1.75 2.00 -5.52
C PRO A 55 -2.06 0.56 -5.10
N SER A 56 -1.04 -0.17 -4.66
CA SER A 56 -1.21 -1.49 -4.06
C SER A 56 -0.08 -1.85 -3.11
N ILE A 57 -0.42 -2.68 -2.13
CA ILE A 57 0.53 -3.33 -1.24
C ILE A 57 0.21 -4.82 -1.17
N SER A 58 1.16 -5.66 -1.58
CA SER A 58 1.05 -7.12 -1.61
C SER A 58 1.91 -7.75 -0.54
N PHE A 59 1.47 -8.89 -0.02
CA PHE A 59 2.08 -9.60 1.10
C PHE A 59 2.47 -11.02 0.69
N MET A 60 3.46 -11.60 1.38
CA MET A 60 3.95 -12.96 1.10
C MET A 60 2.86 -14.05 1.27
N ASP A 61 1.84 -13.79 2.07
CA ASP A 61 0.69 -14.69 2.26
C ASP A 61 -0.31 -14.65 1.09
N GLY A 62 0.00 -13.91 0.02
CA GLY A 62 -0.83 -13.78 -1.17
C GLY A 62 -1.94 -12.74 -1.06
N HIS A 63 -2.08 -12.06 0.08
CA HIS A 63 -3.02 -10.96 0.20
C HIS A 63 -2.49 -9.69 -0.46
N THR A 64 -3.39 -8.87 -0.99
CA THR A 64 -3.07 -7.55 -1.54
C THR A 64 -4.13 -6.56 -1.11
N LEU A 65 -3.71 -5.39 -0.63
CA LEU A 65 -4.59 -4.26 -0.33
C LEU A 65 -4.43 -3.20 -1.42
N TYR A 66 -5.52 -2.46 -1.66
CA TYR A 66 -5.58 -1.33 -2.59
C TYR A 66 -6.02 -0.06 -1.86
N PRO A 67 -5.14 0.56 -1.07
CA PRO A 67 -5.48 1.70 -0.20
C PRO A 67 -6.06 2.89 -0.97
N SER A 68 -5.56 3.17 -2.18
CA SER A 68 -6.03 4.28 -3.01
C SER A 68 -7.35 4.01 -3.73
N GLN A 69 -7.89 2.78 -3.66
CA GLN A 69 -9.13 2.38 -4.33
C GLN A 69 -10.28 2.18 -3.34
N GLN A 70 -10.16 2.63 -2.09
CA GLN A 70 -11.31 2.73 -1.21
C GLN A 70 -12.23 3.86 -1.72
N GLU A 71 -13.13 3.47 -2.61
CA GLU A 71 -14.30 4.19 -3.15
C GLU A 71 -14.86 5.17 -2.10
N GLU A 72 -15.02 6.46 -2.39
CA GLU A 72 -16.17 6.98 -3.14
C GLU A 72 -17.48 6.20 -2.86
N ILE A 73 -17.77 5.87 -1.60
CA ILE A 73 -19.16 5.74 -1.19
C ILE A 73 -19.70 7.18 -1.18
N ALA A 74 -20.11 7.64 -2.36
CA ALA A 74 -20.92 8.82 -2.52
C ALA A 74 -22.14 8.68 -1.60
N ASP A 75 -22.39 9.72 -0.80
CA ASP A 75 -23.64 9.91 -0.08
C ASP A 75 -24.81 9.74 -1.05
N VAL A 76 -25.42 8.55 -1.09
CA VAL A 76 -26.72 8.35 -1.73
C VAL A 76 -27.74 8.90 -0.75
N ASN A 77 -28.01 10.20 -0.83
CA ASN A 77 -29.12 10.84 -0.14
C ASN A 77 -30.43 10.25 -0.70
N PHE A 78 -31.15 9.50 0.15
CA PHE A 78 -32.54 9.11 -0.06
C PHE A 78 -33.49 10.30 0.20
#